data_AF-A0A853I9T3-F1
#
_entry.id   AF-A0A853I9T3-F1
#
_cell.length_a   1.000
_cell.length_b   1.000
_cell.length_c   1.000
_cell.angle_alpha   90.00
_cell.angle_beta   90.00
_cell.angle_gamma   90.00
#
_symmetry.space_group_name_H-M   'P 1'
#
loop_
_entity.id
_entity.type
_entity.pdbx_description
1 polymer ?
#
loop_
_entity_poly.entity_id
_entity_poly.type
_entity_poly.pdbx_seq_one_letter_code
_entity_poly.pdbx_strand_id
1 'polypeptide(L)'
;MTNREFAYLRITGSGSHCKVTEVLGREPSEAWSEGDPRPRKGNYQFMCWRLNSGYDDREPLETHIEELLYMCNAMGDKIRSLSPDYKVYITCVGYLPRK
;
A
#
# COMPACT_ATOMS: atom_id res chain seq x y z
N MET A 1 -19.48 5.38 18.72
CA MET A 1 -18.20 5.03 18.09
C MET A 1 -18.36 5.30 16.60
N THR A 2 -17.45 6.05 15.99
CA THR A 2 -17.49 6.35 14.54
C THR A 2 -16.83 5.20 13.77
N ASN A 3 -17.40 4.82 12.63
CA ASN A 3 -16.73 3.91 11.71
C ASN A 3 -15.40 4.52 11.28
N ARG A 4 -14.36 3.70 11.16
CA ARG A 4 -13.10 4.12 10.57
C ARG A 4 -12.77 3.23 9.39
N GLU A 5 -12.60 3.82 8.22
CA GLU A 5 -12.40 3.12 6.97
C GLU A 5 -11.22 3.75 6.24
N PHE A 6 -10.41 2.93 5.58
CA PHE A 6 -9.35 3.43 4.73
C PHE A 6 -8.92 2.34 3.74
N ALA A 7 -8.31 2.78 2.65
CA ALA A 7 -7.67 1.90 1.69
C ALA A 7 -6.25 2.36 1.36
N TYR A 8 -5.43 1.41 0.94
CA TYR A 8 -4.09 1.68 0.44
C TYR A 8 -3.71 0.73 -0.70
N LEU A 9 -2.91 1.22 -1.64
CA LEU A 9 -2.21 0.39 -2.61
C LEU A 9 -1.09 -0.34 -1.88
N ARG A 10 -0.98 -1.64 -2.09
CA ARG A 10 0.06 -2.47 -1.51
C ARG A 10 0.78 -3.27 -2.60
N ILE A 11 2.10 -3.20 -2.55
CA ILE A 11 3.01 -3.95 -3.41
C ILE A 11 3.90 -4.79 -2.50
N THR A 12 3.98 -6.09 -2.77
CA THR A 12 4.77 -7.04 -1.97
C THR A 12 5.55 -7.99 -2.85
N GLY A 13 6.76 -8.34 -2.41
CA GLY A 13 7.63 -9.31 -3.06
C GLY A 13 8.94 -9.44 -2.30
N SER A 14 9.98 -9.94 -2.97
CA SER A 14 11.32 -10.08 -2.39
C SER A 14 12.19 -8.84 -2.63
N GLY A 15 13.23 -8.69 -1.83
CA GLY A 15 14.26 -7.66 -1.99
C GLY A 15 13.95 -6.31 -1.33
N SER A 16 14.32 -5.20 -1.98
CA SER A 16 14.26 -3.86 -1.39
C SER A 16 13.08 -3.04 -1.93
N HIS A 17 12.44 -2.27 -1.04
CA HIS A 17 11.35 -1.37 -1.43
C HIS A 17 11.84 -0.21 -2.31
N CYS A 18 13.13 0.14 -2.26
CA CYS A 18 13.71 1.23 -3.06
C CYS A 18 13.55 0.99 -4.56
N LYS A 19 13.60 -0.27 -5.01
CA LYS A 19 13.35 -0.65 -6.41
C LYS A 19 11.94 -0.27 -6.86
N VAL A 20 10.94 -0.49 -5.99
CA VAL A 20 9.55 -0.13 -6.28
C VAL A 20 9.40 1.40 -6.30
N THR A 21 9.99 2.11 -5.34
CA THR A 21 10.01 3.58 -5.33
C THR A 21 10.62 4.16 -6.61
N GLU A 22 11.75 3.61 -7.07
CA GLU A 22 12.43 4.04 -8.30
C GLU A 22 11.56 3.84 -9.56
N VAL A 23 10.95 2.66 -9.71
CA VAL A 23 10.08 2.37 -10.86
C VAL A 23 8.82 3.23 -10.87
N LEU A 24 8.19 3.39 -9.70
CA LEU A 24 6.97 4.19 -9.59
C LEU A 24 7.28 5.69 -9.69
N GLY A 25 8.46 6.12 -9.25
CA GLY A 25 8.85 7.53 -9.16
C GLY A 25 8.04 8.27 -8.10
N ARG A 26 7.64 7.58 -7.03
CA ARG A 26 6.81 8.14 -5.95
C ARG A 26 7.21 7.55 -4.61
N GLU A 27 7.18 8.38 -3.58
CA GLU A 27 7.45 7.95 -2.21
C GLU A 27 6.27 7.16 -1.61
N PRO A 28 6.54 6.04 -0.92
CA PRO A 28 5.53 5.30 -0.18
C PRO A 28 5.06 6.08 1.06
N SER A 29 3.84 5.79 1.52
CA SER A 29 3.38 6.15 2.85
C SER A 29 4.01 5.27 3.94
N GLU A 30 4.25 4.00 3.63
CA GLU A 30 4.94 3.05 4.50
C GLU A 30 5.68 2.03 3.64
N ALA A 31 6.92 1.71 4.02
CA ALA A 31 7.68 0.69 3.33
C ALA A 31 8.69 0.00 4.25
N TRP A 32 9.05 -1.22 3.90
CA TRP A 32 10.17 -1.97 4.48
C TRP A 32 10.70 -2.95 3.45
N SER A 33 11.99 -3.26 3.53
CA SER A 33 12.66 -4.26 2.71
C SER A 33 12.62 -5.63 3.40
N GLU A 34 12.82 -6.67 2.60
CA GLU A 34 13.14 -7.99 3.14
C GLU A 34 14.46 -7.93 3.92
N GLY A 35 14.46 -8.50 5.12
CA GLY A 35 15.60 -8.49 6.03
C GLY A 35 15.64 -7.30 6.99
N ASP A 36 14.82 -6.26 6.79
CA ASP A 36 14.79 -5.10 7.69
C ASP A 36 14.31 -5.50 9.10
N PRO A 37 14.83 -4.87 10.16
CA PRO A 37 14.41 -5.17 11.53
C PRO A 37 12.95 -4.75 11.75
N ARG A 38 12.17 -5.65 12.35
CA ARG A 38 10.76 -5.39 12.69
C ARG A 38 10.65 -4.82 14.11
N PRO A 39 9.76 -3.84 14.37
CA PRO A 39 9.63 -3.18 15.69
C PRO A 39 9.35 -4.11 16.87
N ARG A 40 8.68 -5.26 16.64
CA ARG A 40 8.31 -6.19 17.71
C ARG A 40 9.31 -7.33 17.88
N LYS A 41 9.69 -8.00 16.79
CA LYS A 41 10.60 -9.15 16.82
C LYS A 41 11.03 -9.58 15.42
N GLY A 42 12.31 -9.92 15.27
CA GLY A 42 12.88 -10.51 14.06
C GLY A 42 12.96 -9.52 12.89
N ASN A 43 13.08 -10.06 11.69
CA ASN A 43 13.20 -9.29 10.47
C ASN A 43 11.97 -9.50 9.58
N TYR A 44 11.68 -8.54 8.70
CA TYR A 44 10.65 -8.71 7.67
C TYR A 44 11.06 -9.81 6.69
N GLN A 45 10.17 -10.78 6.46
CA GLN A 45 10.41 -11.90 5.53
C GLN A 45 10.20 -11.53 4.06
N PHE A 46 9.62 -10.37 3.79
CA PHE A 46 9.32 -9.89 2.46
C PHE A 46 9.27 -8.37 2.47
N MET A 47 9.51 -7.78 1.30
CA MET A 47 9.36 -6.36 1.05
C MET A 47 7.89 -5.95 1.00
N CYS A 48 7.57 -4.81 1.60
CA CYS A 48 6.28 -4.16 1.39
C CYS A 48 6.49 -2.70 1.04
N TRP A 49 5.70 -2.23 0.08
CA TRP A 49 5.60 -0.84 -0.32
C TRP A 49 4.11 -0.47 -0.31
N ARG A 50 3.74 0.60 0.38
CA ARG A 50 2.34 1.04 0.55
C ARG A 50 2.17 2.50 0.19
N LEU A 51 1.06 2.80 -0.45
CA LEU A 51 0.62 4.16 -0.71
C LEU A 51 -0.82 4.33 -0.25
N ASN A 52 -1.03 5.22 0.72
CA ASN A 52 -2.35 5.58 1.20
C ASN A 52 -3.02 6.53 0.21
N SER A 53 -4.36 6.55 0.22
CA SER A 53 -5.17 7.52 -0.54
C SER A 53 -5.00 8.97 -0.06
N GLY A 54 -4.46 9.20 1.14
CA GLY A 54 -4.21 10.55 1.67
C GLY A 54 -5.38 11.18 2.43
N TYR A 55 -6.55 10.55 2.42
CA TYR A 55 -7.72 10.96 3.20
C TYR A 55 -7.65 10.45 4.65
N ASP A 56 -8.36 11.14 5.56
CA ASP A 56 -8.54 10.74 6.96
C ASP A 56 -9.39 9.47 7.05
N ASP A 57 -9.20 8.65 8.10
CA ASP A 57 -9.90 7.37 8.28
C ASP A 57 -11.40 7.51 8.59
N ARG A 58 -11.93 8.73 8.64
CA ARG A 58 -13.37 9.02 8.77
C ARG A 58 -14.07 9.21 7.43
N GLU A 59 -13.31 9.34 6.35
CA GLU A 59 -13.90 9.40 5.01
C GLU A 59 -14.46 8.04 4.60
N PRO A 60 -15.50 8.00 3.74
CA PRO A 60 -16.04 6.75 3.23
C PRO A 60 -14.99 5.93 2.48
N LEU A 61 -15.02 4.61 2.63
CA LEU A 61 -14.11 3.69 1.93
C LEU A 61 -14.07 3.95 0.41
N GLU A 62 -15.22 4.28 -0.19
CA GLU A 62 -15.36 4.59 -1.62
C GLU A 62 -14.43 5.74 -2.04
N THR A 63 -14.36 6.83 -1.25
CA THR A 63 -13.47 7.97 -1.49
C THR A 63 -12.02 7.53 -1.57
N HIS A 64 -11.59 6.64 -0.66
CA HIS A 64 -10.22 6.11 -0.68
C HIS A 64 -9.95 5.25 -1.92
N ILE A 65 -10.93 4.42 -2.33
CA ILE A 65 -10.78 3.53 -3.49
C ILE A 65 -10.69 4.34 -4.78
N GLU A 66 -11.55 5.34 -4.96
CA GLU A 66 -11.57 6.20 -6.14
C GLU A 66 -10.23 6.91 -6.35
N GLU A 67 -9.68 7.48 -5.28
CA GLU A 67 -8.37 8.15 -5.32
C GLU A 67 -7.23 7.16 -5.64
N LEU A 68 -7.24 5.97 -5.03
CA LEU A 68 -6.24 4.95 -5.32
C LEU A 68 -6.33 4.48 -6.77
N LEU A 69 -7.54 4.30 -7.31
CA LEU A 69 -7.73 3.91 -8.71
C LEU A 69 -7.26 5.03 -9.65
N TYR A 70 -7.55 6.29 -9.34
CA TYR A 70 -7.04 7.44 -10.08
C TYR A 70 -5.51 7.46 -10.12
N MET A 71 -4.87 7.31 -8.95
CA MET A 71 -3.41 7.24 -8.84
C MET A 71 -2.84 6.03 -9.58
N CYS A 72 -3.45 4.84 -9.44
CA CYS A 72 -3.02 3.63 -10.14
C CYS A 72 -3.10 3.79 -11.66
N ASN A 73 -4.14 4.43 -12.17
CA ASN A 73 -4.28 4.70 -13.60
C ASN A 73 -3.14 5.57 -14.13
N ALA A 74 -2.75 6.61 -13.39
CA ALA A 74 -1.63 7.47 -13.76
C ALA A 74 -0.27 6.73 -13.81
N MET A 75 -0.15 5.59 -13.14
CA MET A 75 1.07 4.78 -13.09
C MET A 75 0.89 3.36 -13.65
N GLY A 76 -0.15 3.12 -14.45
CA GLY A 76 -0.59 1.79 -14.87
C GLY A 76 0.50 0.95 -15.55
N ASP A 77 1.28 1.55 -16.47
CA ASP A 77 2.36 0.85 -17.16
C ASP A 77 3.51 0.48 -16.22
N LYS A 78 3.82 1.36 -15.26
CA LYS A 78 4.84 1.10 -14.23
C LYS A 78 4.39 -0.03 -13.30
N ILE A 79 3.14 -0.02 -12.84
CA ILE A 79 2.57 -1.13 -12.05
C ILE A 79 2.61 -2.44 -12.84
N ARG A 80 2.26 -2.40 -14.13
CA ARG A 80 2.33 -3.59 -15.01
C ARG A 80 3.75 -4.13 -15.11
N SER A 81 4.77 -3.28 -15.24
CA SER A 81 6.16 -3.72 -15.28
C SER A 81 6.63 -4.39 -13.98
N LEU A 82 6.03 -4.09 -12.83
CA LEU A 82 6.33 -4.71 -11.54
C LEU A 82 5.63 -6.06 -11.33
N SER A 83 4.55 -6.33 -12.08
CA SER A 83 3.70 -7.51 -11.87
C SER A 83 4.38 -8.88 -12.01
N PRO A 84 5.46 -9.06 -12.82
CA PRO A 84 6.18 -10.34 -12.86
C PRO A 84 6.86 -10.71 -11.54
N ASP A 85 7.39 -9.72 -10.83
CA ASP A 85 8.21 -9.91 -9.63
C ASP A 85 7.47 -9.60 -8.33
N TYR A 86 6.38 -8.82 -8.43
CA TYR A 86 5.66 -8.30 -7.29
C TYR A 86 4.15 -8.54 -7.38
N LYS A 87 3.54 -8.81 -6.23
CA LYS A 87 2.09 -8.84 -6.08
C LYS A 87 1.58 -7.44 -5.78
N VAL A 88 0.62 -6.97 -6.57
CA VAL A 88 0.00 -5.64 -6.45
C VAL A 88 -1.49 -5.81 -6.14
N TYR A 89 -1.97 -5.12 -5.11
CA TYR A 89 -3.39 -5.15 -4.71
C TYR A 89 -3.77 -3.89 -3.93
N ILE A 90 -5.02 -3.48 -4.06
CA ILE A 90 -5.64 -2.48 -3.17
C ILE A 90 -6.14 -3.23 -1.94
N THR A 91 -5.76 -2.78 -0.75
CA THR A 91 -6.25 -3.31 0.52
C THR A 91 -7.24 -2.35 1.14
N CYS A 92 -8.43 -2.83 1.44
CA CYS A 92 -9.49 -2.08 2.11
C CYS A 92 -9.61 -2.53 3.57
N VAL A 93 -9.71 -1.58 4.49
CA VAL A 93 -9.79 -1.83 5.93
C VAL A 93 -10.96 -1.04 6.52
N GLY A 94 -11.78 -1.72 7.32
CA GLY A 94 -12.89 -1.10 8.05
C GLY A 94 -12.89 -1.53 9.52
N TYR A 95 -12.97 -0.57 10.42
CA TYR A 95 -13.21 -0.75 11.84
C TYR A 95 -14.66 -0.38 12.14
N LEU A 96 -15.50 -1.41 12.20
CA LEU A 96 -16.91 -1.28 12.49
C LEU A 96 -17.16 -1.58 13.98
N PRO A 97 -17.77 -0.66 14.74
CA PRO A 97 -18.16 -0.95 16.12
C PRO A 97 -19.12 -2.14 16.14
N ARG A 98 -18.94 -3.07 17.09
CA ARG A 98 -19.93 -4.13 17.31
C ARG A 98 -21.25 -3.49 17.74
N LYS A 99 -22.35 -3.89 17.07
CA LYS A 99 -23.71 -3.49 17.41
C LYS A 99 -24.10 -4.02 18.79
#